data_AF-A0A523V9S6-F1
#
_entry.id   AF-A0A523V9S6-F1
#
_cell.length_a   1.000
_cell.length_b   1.000
_cell.length_c   1.000
_cell.angle_alpha   90.00
_cell.angle_beta   90.00
_cell.angle_gamma   90.00
#
_symmetry.space_group_name_H-M   'P 1'
#
loop_
_entity.id
_entity.type
_entity.pdbx_description
1 polymer ?
#
loop_
_entity_poly.entity_id
_entity_poly.type
_entity_poly.pdbx_seq_one_letter_code
_entity_poly.pdbx_strand_id
1 'polypeptide(L)' 'MKILSLPINILTLGLFNIVINAGMLWMVDLILKGLRVEGFWGYIWSSLVISIISIVVSKIVFFRRKKD' A
#
# COMPACT_ATOMS: atom_id res chain seq x y z
N MET A 1 -12.65 15.75 -25.30
CA MET A 1 -12.20 14.38 -24.97
C MET A 1 -11.08 14.31 -23.91
N LYS A 2 -10.97 15.28 -22.98
CA LYS A 2 -9.98 15.21 -21.87
C LYS A 2 -10.60 14.87 -20.50
N ILE A 3 -11.92 15.04 -20.37
CA ILE A 3 -12.66 14.91 -19.11
C ILE A 3 -12.72 13.45 -18.63
N LEU A 4 -12.80 12.48 -19.54
CA LEU A 4 -12.75 11.05 -19.19
C LEU A 4 -11.31 10.48 -19.13
N SER A 5 -10.37 11.02 -19.91
CA SER A 5 -8.98 10.52 -19.89
C SER A 5 -8.22 10.89 -18.62
N LEU A 6 -8.53 12.02 -17.98
CA LEU A 6 -7.89 12.38 -16.71
C LEU A 6 -8.21 11.38 -15.57
N PRO A 7 -9.48 11.06 -15.28
CA PRO A 7 -9.81 10.09 -14.24
C PRO A 7 -9.37 8.67 -14.60
N ILE A 8 -9.44 8.27 -15.88
CA ILE A 8 -8.95 6.94 -16.28
C ILE A 8 -7.44 6.80 -16.03
N ASN A 9 -6.66 7.85 -16.30
CA ASN A 9 -5.22 7.84 -16.05
C ASN A 9 -4.88 7.81 -14.56
N ILE A 10 -5.64 8.53 -13.72
CA ILE A 10 -5.45 8.47 -12.26
C ILE A 10 -5.77 7.08 -11.73
N LEU A 11 -6.85 6.46 -12.23
CA LEU A 11 -7.22 5.09 -11.86
C LEU A 11 -6.16 4.08 -12.28
N THR A 12 -5.62 4.16 -13.49
CA THR A 12 -4.58 3.23 -13.96
C THR A 12 -3.25 3.44 -13.24
N LEU A 13 -2.84 4.69 -13.00
CA LEU A 13 -1.64 5.00 -12.20
C LEU A 13 -1.79 4.54 -10.74
N GLY A 14 -2.97 4.75 -10.15
CA GLY A 14 -3.29 4.27 -8.81
C GLY A 14 -3.29 2.74 -8.73
N LEU A 15 -3.88 2.07 -9.71
CA LEU A 15 -3.91 0.61 -9.79
C LEU A 15 -2.50 0.01 -9.98
N PHE A 16 -1.66 0.65 -10.79
CA PHE A 16 -0.27 0.23 -10.97
C PHE A 16 0.54 0.35 -9.67
N ASN A 17 0.27 1.36 -8.84
CA ASN A 17 0.90 1.51 -7.54
C ASN A 17 0.57 0.34 -6.59
N ILE A 18 -0.66 -0.20 -6.64
CA ILE A 18 -1.05 -1.38 -5.85
C ILE A 18 -0.21 -2.60 -6.26
N VAL A 19 0.02 -2.79 -7.56
CA VAL A 19 0.85 -3.89 -8.07
C VAL A 19 2.28 -3.78 -7.56
N ILE A 20 2.86 -2.58 -7.60
CA ILE A 20 4.21 -2.34 -7.06
C ILE A 20 4.25 -2.62 -5.57
N ASN A 21 3.29 -2.12 -4.78
CA ASN A 21 3.26 -2.33 -3.33
C ASN A 21 3.07 -3.80 -2.96
N ALA A 22 2.21 -4.53 -3.68
CA ALA A 22 2.07 -5.97 -3.52
C ALA A 22 3.37 -6.72 -3.85
N GLY A 23 4.05 -6.34 -4.93
CA GLY A 23 5.35 -6.90 -5.30
C GLY A 23 6.44 -6.64 -4.28
N MET A 24 6.50 -5.43 -3.71
CA MET A 24 7.39 -5.11 -2.60
C MET A 24 7.08 -5.98 -1.38
N LEU A 25 5.79 -6.19 -1.07
CA LEU A 25 5.39 -7.04 0.04
C LEU A 25 5.81 -8.49 -0.17
N TRP A 26 5.70 -9.00 -1.40
CA TRP A 26 6.20 -10.33 -1.77
C TRP A 26 7.71 -10.45 -1.55
N MET A 27 8.49 -9.43 -1.96
CA MET A 27 9.93 -9.42 -1.70
C MET A 27 10.24 -9.42 -0.20
N VAL A 28 9.49 -8.67 0.60
CA VAL A 28 9.63 -8.63 2.06
C VAL A 28 9.26 -9.98 2.70
N ASP A 29 8.23 -10.65 2.19
CA ASP A 29 7.78 -11.97 2.64
C ASP A 29 8.86 -13.05 2.47
N LEU A 30 9.62 -12.98 1.36
CA LEU A 30 10.76 -13.86 1.13
C LEU A 30 11.91 -13.63 2.13
N ILE A 31 12.05 -12.41 2.64
CA ILE A 31 13.14 -12.03 3.55
C ILE A 31 12.73 -12.29 5.02
N LEU A 32 11.48 -11.98 5.37
CA LEU A 32 10.96 -12.06 6.72
C LEU A 32 10.25 -13.39 6.97
N LYS A 33 10.87 -14.28 7.74
CA LYS A 33 10.29 -15.58 8.14
C LYS A 33 8.97 -15.51 8.92
N GLY A 34 8.59 -14.31 9.39
CA GLY A 34 7.37 -14.07 10.17
C GLY A 34 6.21 -13.47 9.36
N LEU A 35 6.46 -13.07 8.12
CA LEU A 35 5.40 -12.73 7.17
C LEU A 35 5.07 -14.03 6.42
N ARG A 36 3.79 -14.32 6.26
CA ARG A 36 3.31 -15.34 5.32
C ARG A 36 2.06 -14.79 4.69
N VAL A 37 2.15 -14.46 3.41
CA VAL A 37 1.00 -13.99 2.64
C VAL A 37 0.82 -14.94 1.46
N GLU A 38 -0.37 -15.51 1.33
CA GLU A 38 -0.62 -16.54 0.32
C GLU A 38 -1.24 -15.96 -0.95
N GLY A 39 -0.59 -16.25 -2.09
CA GLY A 39 -1.09 -15.93 -3.42
C GLY A 39 -1.04 -14.44 -3.80
N PHE A 40 -1.17 -14.17 -5.10
CA PHE A 40 -1.10 -12.82 -5.66
C PHE A 40 -2.13 -11.85 -5.05
N TRP A 41 -3.38 -12.30 -4.91
CA TRP A 41 -4.43 -11.50 -4.30
C TRP A 41 -4.17 -11.24 -2.81
N GLY A 42 -3.53 -12.18 -2.10
CA GLY A 42 -3.11 -11.99 -0.72
C GLY A 42 -2.16 -10.80 -0.58
N TYR A 43 -1.16 -10.67 -1.45
CA TYR A 43 -0.23 -9.54 -1.44
C TYR A 43 -0.91 -8.22 -1.77
N ILE A 44 -1.86 -8.21 -2.72
CA ILE A 44 -2.66 -7.01 -3.04
C ILE A 44 -3.44 -6.55 -1.80
N TRP A 45 -4.24 -7.43 -1.19
CA TRP A 45 -5.03 -7.07 -0.01
C TRP A 45 -4.16 -6.68 1.18
N SER A 46 -3.07 -7.41 1.41
CA SER A 46 -2.14 -7.12 2.49
C SER A 46 -1.48 -5.75 2.31
N SER A 47 -1.05 -5.41 1.09
CA SER A 47 -0.45 -4.09 0.80
C SER A 47 -1.43 -2.93 1.04
N LEU A 48 -2.71 -3.14 0.74
CA LEU A 48 -3.76 -2.16 0.97
C LEU A 48 -4.00 -1.95 2.47
N VAL A 49 -4.12 -3.04 3.23
CA VAL A 49 -4.30 -3.01 4.70
C VAL A 49 -3.10 -2.36 5.38
N ILE A 50 -1.87 -2.72 4.99
CA ILE A 50 -0.64 -2.14 5.55
C ILE A 50 -0.57 -0.63 5.26
N SER A 51 -0.99 -0.20 4.07
CA SER A 51 -1.05 1.23 3.73
C SER A 51 -1.99 1.98 4.67
N ILE A 52 -3.17 1.41 4.98
CA ILE A 52 -4.12 1.99 5.93
C ILE A 52 -3.54 2.04 7.34
N ILE A 53 -2.95 0.92 7.81
CA ILE A 53 -2.30 0.86 9.13
C ILE A 53 -1.18 1.89 9.23
N SER A 54 -0.35 2.02 8.19
CA SER A 54 0.75 2.99 8.13
C SER A 54 0.25 4.44 8.27
N ILE A 55 -0.88 4.79 7.62
CA ILE A 55 -1.50 6.11 7.76
C ILE A 55 -1.93 6.34 9.22
N VAL A 56 -2.62 5.36 9.83
CA VAL A 56 -3.09 5.46 11.21
C VAL A 56 -1.93 5.59 12.19
N VAL A 57 -0.92 4.71 12.08
CA VAL A 57 0.28 4.73 12.92
C VAL A 57 1.04 6.04 12.74
N SER A 58 1.24 6.49 11.50
CA SER A 58 1.93 7.76 11.22
C SER A 58 1.19 8.94 11.85
N LYS A 59 -0.15 8.96 11.78
CA LYS A 59 -0.96 10.02 12.40
C LYS A 59 -0.82 10.02 13.93
N ILE A 60 -0.83 8.85 14.55
CA ILE A 60 -0.67 8.70 16.01
C ILE A 60 0.74 9.10 16.45
N VAL A 61 1.78 8.61 15.77
CA VAL A 61 3.19 8.91 16.07
C VAL A 61 3.47 10.40 15.87
N PHE A 62 2.96 11.00 14.79
CA PHE A 62 3.09 12.44 14.53
C PHE A 62 2.39 13.28 15.60
N PHE A 63 1.20 12.88 16.05
CA PHE A 63 0.51 13.56 17.14
C PHE A 63 1.32 13.54 18.45
N ARG A 64 2.03 12.44 18.74
CA ARG A 64 2.89 12.34 19.92
C ARG A 64 4.11 13.25 19.87
N ARG A 65 4.70 13.45 18.68
CA ARG A 65 5.88 14.30 18.48
C ARG A 65 5.60 15.81 18.63
N LYS A 66 4.34 16.24 18.57
CA LYS A 66 3.96 17.66 18.73
C LYS A 66 3.82 18.09 20.19
N LYS A 67 3.99 17.16 21.15
CA LYS A 67 3.82 17.43 22.58
C LYS A 67 5.15 17.60 23.34
N ASP A 68 6.28 17.36 22.67
CA ASP A 68 7.64 17.67 23.15
C ASP A 68 8.15 18.93 22.44
#